data_AF-A0A8J6L5Q9-F1
#
_entry.id   AF-A0A8J6L5Q9-F1
#
_cell.length_a   1.000
_cell.length_b   1.000
_cell.length_c   1.000
_cell.angle_alpha   90.00
_cell.angle_beta   90.00
_cell.angle_gamma   90.00
#
_symmetry.space_group_name_H-M   'P 1'
#
loop_
_entity.id
_entity.type
_entity.pdbx_description
1 polymer ?
#
loop_
_entity_poly.entity_id
_entity_poly.type
_entity_poly.pdbx_seq_one_letter_code
_entity_poly.pdbx_strand_id
1 'polypeptide(L)' 'MSLGLYAILLTVFLPRIAAHGRLIDPPSRASAWRYGFDTPHNYNDHELYCGGFTRQWVKNEGKCGVCGDAWDTK' A
#
# COMPACT_ATOMS: atom_id res chain seq x y z
N MET A 1 0.50 24.11 -35.84
CA MET A 1 0.16 23.75 -34.44
C MET A 1 1.46 23.60 -33.67
N SER A 2 1.65 24.37 -32.59
CA SER A 2 2.92 24.42 -31.85
C SER A 2 3.24 23.05 -31.22
N LEU A 3 4.48 22.58 -31.37
CA LEU A 3 5.00 21.34 -30.77
C LEU A 3 4.69 21.23 -29.27
N GLY A 4 4.66 22.37 -28.57
CA GLY A 4 4.33 22.45 -27.14
C GLY A 4 2.90 22.03 -26.79
N LEU A 5 1.92 22.27 -27.68
CA LEU A 5 0.53 21.85 -27.44
C LEU A 5 0.39 20.31 -27.47
N TYR A 6 1.14 19.67 -28.37
CA TYR A 6 1.14 18.21 -28.50
C TYR A 6 1.78 17.53 -27.27
N ALA A 7 2.87 18.11 -26.75
CA ALA A 7 3.52 17.64 -25.53
C ALA A 7 2.60 17.76 -24.30
N ILE A 8 1.89 18.88 -24.16
CA ILE A 8 0.93 19.08 -23.06
C ILE A 8 -0.21 18.06 -23.15
N LEU A 9 -0.81 17.88 -24.33
CA LEU A 9 -1.87 16.88 -24.53
C LEU A 9 -1.39 15.46 -24.16
N LEU A 10 -0.19 15.06 -24.58
CA LEU A 10 0.37 13.74 -24.24
C LEU A 10 0.50 13.51 -22.73
N THR A 11 0.90 14.54 -21.96
CA THR A 11 1.04 14.40 -20.49
C THR A 11 -0.31 14.26 -19.76
N VAL A 12 -1.38 14.88 -20.27
CA VAL A 12 -2.72 14.82 -19.64
C VAL A 12 -3.37 13.44 -19.79
N PHE A 13 -3.03 12.70 -20.85
CA PHE A 13 -3.56 11.36 -21.11
C PHE A 13 -2.73 10.22 -20.49
N LEU A 14 -1.69 10.53 -19.70
CA LEU A 14 -0.94 9.49 -18.99
C LEU A 14 -1.84 8.83 -17.92
N PRO A 15 -1.97 7.49 -17.91
CA PRO A 15 -2.75 6.79 -16.90
C PRO A 15 -2.13 7.00 -15.52
N ARG A 16 -2.98 7.29 -14.53
CA ARG A 16 -2.56 7.36 -13.13
C ARG A 16 -2.54 5.94 -12.55
N ILE A 17 -1.46 5.59 -11.87
CA ILE A 17 -1.32 4.30 -11.19
C ILE A 17 -1.66 4.50 -9.71
N ALA A 18 -2.61 3.70 -9.21
CA ALA A 18 -2.86 3.55 -7.78
C ALA A 18 -2.47 2.12 -7.39
N ALA A 19 -1.34 1.98 -6.71
CA ALA A 19 -0.79 0.69 -6.33
C ALA A 19 -0.57 0.63 -4.81
N HIS A 20 -0.59 -0.58 -4.28
CA HIS A 20 -0.23 -0.90 -2.91
C HIS A 20 1.24 -1.34 -2.82
N GLY A 21 1.79 -1.27 -1.62
CA GLY A 21 3.22 -1.52 -1.38
C GLY A 21 3.46 -2.39 -0.15
N ARG A 22 4.64 -3.01 -0.11
CA ARG A 22 5.13 -3.83 1.00
C ARG A 22 6.64 -3.67 1.15
N LEU A 23 7.15 -3.88 2.35
CA LEU A 23 8.60 -3.89 2.61
C LEU A 23 9.17 -5.28 2.27
N ILE A 24 10.13 -5.30 1.35
CA ILE A 24 10.71 -6.52 0.77
C ILE A 24 12.14 -6.79 1.27
N ASP A 25 12.93 -5.74 1.54
CA ASP A 25 14.31 -5.88 1.99
C ASP A 25 14.58 -4.97 3.20
N PRO A 26 14.74 -5.53 4.42
CA PRO A 26 14.47 -6.92 4.76
C PRO A 26 12.96 -7.24 4.62
N PRO A 27 12.56 -8.50 4.32
CA PRO A 27 11.15 -8.81 4.12
C PRO A 27 10.36 -8.56 5.40
N SER A 28 9.25 -7.82 5.28
CA SER A 28 8.34 -7.59 6.40
C SER A 28 7.81 -8.91 6.95
N ARG A 29 7.30 -8.91 8.20
CA ARG A 29 6.64 -10.10 8.78
C ARG A 29 5.54 -10.68 7.90
N ALA A 30 4.78 -9.83 7.20
CA ALA A 30 3.72 -10.28 6.31
C ALA A 30 4.24 -10.80 4.95
N SER A 31 5.44 -10.40 4.54
CA SER A 31 6.05 -10.83 3.27
C SER A 31 7.08 -11.94 3.41
N ALA A 32 7.49 -12.28 4.64
CA ALA A 32 8.53 -13.25 4.93
C ALA A 32 8.26 -14.63 4.31
N TRP A 33 7.00 -15.09 4.30
CA TRP A 33 6.63 -16.37 3.68
C TRP A 33 7.02 -16.46 2.20
N ARG A 34 7.06 -15.32 1.48
CA ARG A 34 7.48 -15.29 0.06
C ARG A 34 8.96 -15.60 -0.14
N TYR A 35 9.77 -15.50 0.92
CA TYR A 35 11.21 -15.68 0.91
C TYR A 35 11.65 -16.93 1.68
N GLY A 36 10.74 -17.89 1.87
CA GLY A 36 11.06 -19.21 2.44
C GLY A 36 11.09 -19.29 3.96
N PHE A 37 10.69 -18.23 4.67
CA PHE A 37 10.50 -18.28 6.11
C PHE A 37 9.25 -19.07 6.47
N ASP A 38 9.32 -19.92 7.50
CA ASP A 38 8.18 -20.66 8.04
C ASP A 38 7.24 -19.72 8.82
N THR A 39 6.40 -19.01 8.07
CA THR A 39 5.42 -18.06 8.60
C THR A 39 4.07 -18.25 7.90
N PRO A 40 2.94 -17.92 8.55
CA PRO A 40 1.63 -17.97 7.91
C PRO A 40 1.60 -17.14 6.63
N HIS A 41 0.99 -17.68 5.58
CA HIS A 41 0.94 -17.02 4.28
C HIS A 41 -0.08 -15.89 4.31
N ASN A 42 0.38 -14.67 4.10
CA ASN A 42 -0.47 -13.50 3.87
C ASN A 42 -0.39 -13.09 2.40
N TYR A 43 -1.40 -13.48 1.60
CA TYR A 43 -1.46 -13.10 0.19
C TYR A 43 -1.72 -11.61 -0.03
N ASN A 44 -2.29 -10.92 0.97
CA ASN A 44 -2.54 -9.48 0.99
C ASN A 44 -1.44 -8.74 1.79
N ASP A 45 -0.20 -9.22 1.73
CA ASP A 45 0.96 -8.64 2.42
C ASP A 45 1.32 -7.20 1.98
N HIS A 46 0.66 -6.70 0.93
CA HIS A 46 0.73 -5.33 0.44
C HIS A 46 -0.40 -4.43 0.97
N GLU A 47 -1.31 -4.96 1.78
CA GLU A 47 -2.48 -4.24 2.31
C GLU A 47 -2.40 -4.05 3.84
N LEU A 48 -1.20 -3.89 4.39
CA LEU A 48 -1.01 -3.48 5.79
C LEU A 48 -1.21 -1.97 5.97
N TYR A 49 -2.36 -1.49 5.51
CA TYR A 49 -2.85 -0.10 5.49
C TYR A 49 -3.72 0.28 6.70
N CYS A 50 -3.35 -0.15 7.90
CA CYS A 50 -4.04 0.18 9.15
C CYS A 50 -5.51 -0.30 9.22
N GLY A 51 -5.86 -1.31 8.42
CA GLY A 51 -7.24 -1.82 8.28
C GLY A 51 -8.16 -0.98 7.38
N GLY A 52 -7.61 -0.05 6.59
CA GLY A 52 -8.32 0.79 5.64
C GLY A 52 -8.67 2.19 6.17
N PHE A 53 -8.86 3.15 5.25
CA PHE A 53 -9.03 4.57 5.57
C PHE A 53 -10.12 4.84 6.62
N THR A 54 -11.33 4.32 6.39
CA THR A 54 -12.45 4.52 7.31
C THR A 54 -12.14 3.97 8.69
N ARG A 55 -11.53 2.78 8.76
CA ARG A 55 -11.20 2.15 10.04
C ARG A 55 -10.12 2.95 10.78
N GLN A 56 -9.09 3.42 10.07
CA GLN A 56 -8.02 4.23 10.65
C GLN A 56 -8.54 5.59 11.15
N TRP A 57 -9.20 6.37 10.29
CA TRP A 57 -9.48 7.78 10.57
C TRP A 57 -10.82 8.03 11.25
N VAL A 58 -11.84 7.21 10.97
CA VAL A 58 -13.17 7.39 11.55
C VAL A 58 -13.33 6.60 12.85
N LYS A 59 -12.82 5.36 12.91
CA LYS A 59 -12.96 4.50 14.10
C LYS A 59 -11.76 4.61 15.05
N ASN A 60 -10.54 4.56 14.50
CA ASN A 60 -9.32 4.42 15.30
C ASN A 60 -8.64 5.76 15.60
N GLU A 61 -9.29 6.91 15.34
CA GLU A 61 -8.76 8.25 15.65
C GLU A 61 -7.36 8.50 15.06
N GLY A 62 -7.12 7.98 13.84
CA GLY A 62 -5.83 8.07 13.15
C GLY A 62 -4.78 7.05 13.60
N LYS A 63 -5.06 6.27 14.66
CA LYS A 63 -4.12 5.28 15.19
C LYS A 63 -3.99 4.08 14.24
N CYS A 64 -2.78 3.52 14.21
CA CYS A 64 -2.41 2.37 13.39
C CYS A 64 -1.57 1.39 14.21
N GLY A 65 -1.69 0.09 13.93
CA GLY A 65 -0.80 -0.91 14.52
C GLY A 65 0.64 -0.69 14.08
N VAL A 66 1.61 -1.03 14.95
CA VAL A 66 3.05 -0.84 14.67
C VAL A 66 3.52 -1.63 13.44
N CYS A 67 2.80 -2.69 13.08
CA CYS A 67 3.05 -3.52 11.90
C CYS A 67 2.09 -3.22 10.74
N GLY A 68 1.26 -2.17 10.81
CA GLY A 68 0.29 -1.83 9.76
C GLY A 68 -1.07 -2.52 9.85
N ASP A 69 -1.31 -3.32 10.90
CA ASP A 69 -2.64 -3.84 11.23
C ASP A 69 -3.58 -2.73 11.73
N ALA A 70 -4.88 -3.04 11.80
CA ALA A 70 -5.83 -2.13 12.44
C ALA A 70 -5.49 -1.96 13.93
N TRP A 71 -5.59 -0.73 14.45
CA TRP A 71 -5.24 -0.43 15.83
C TRP A 71 -6.06 -1.23 16.86
N ASP A 72 -7.30 -1.55 16.50
CA ASP A 72 -8.31 -2.18 17.33
C ASP A 72 -8.39 -3.72 17.21
N THR A 73 -7.43 -4.37 16.52
CA THR A 73 -7.37 -5.83 16.36
C THR A 73 -6.29 -6.51 17.20
N LYS A 74 -5.96 -5.94 18.36
CA LYS A 74 -5.02 -6.55 19.32
C LYS A 74 -5.71 -7.57 20.21
#